data_AF-A0A1G8XMS0-F1
#
_entry.id   AF-A0A1G8XMS0-F1
#
_cell.length_a   1.000
_cell.length_b   1.000
_cell.length_c   1.000
_cell.angle_alpha   90.00
_cell.angle_beta   90.00
_cell.angle_gamma   90.00
#
_symmetry.space_group_name_H-M   'P 1'
#
loop_
_entity.id
_entity.type
_entity.pdbx_description
1 polymer ?
#
loop_
_entity_poly.entity_id
_entity_poly.type
_entity_poly.pdbx_seq_one_letter_code
_entity_poly.pdbx_strand_id
1 'polypeptide(L)'
;MAKRRTWNNVLILALSLFGMLMLYVSNLISPNSSSYPLLPEGAGIEALVMQELVVRRDGGHWRSVPAVDDAQLQALMAHWREARLLPVAEPVPAPMQPVQVDLYLDDGSAPITVLIYPRYGYLKLLGQPQWWKLLSAEGAQLLNREGKDA
;
A
#
# COMPACT_ATOMS: atom_id res chain seq x y z
N MET A 1 20.07 30.02 49.06
CA MET A 1 20.38 28.88 48.15
C MET A 1 19.14 28.24 47.51
N ALA A 2 18.03 28.96 47.27
CA ALA A 2 16.85 28.38 46.61
C ALA A 2 16.81 28.61 45.08
N LYS A 3 17.39 29.72 44.61
CA LYS A 3 17.29 30.17 43.21
C LYS A 3 17.91 29.17 42.20
N ARG A 4 19.09 28.61 42.48
CA ARG A 4 19.77 27.67 41.56
C ARG A 4 18.99 26.34 41.35
N ARG A 5 18.23 25.89 42.34
CA ARG A 5 17.48 24.63 42.29
C ARG A 5 16.19 24.77 41.46
N THR A 6 15.58 25.96 41.49
CA THR A 6 14.40 26.28 40.66
C THR A 6 14.75 26.38 39.18
N TRP A 7 15.90 26.96 38.83
CA TRP A 7 16.35 27.04 37.44
C TRP A 7 16.63 25.67 36.82
N ASN A 8 17.17 24.72 37.59
CA ASN A 8 17.40 23.36 37.10
C ASN A 8 16.09 22.63 36.78
N ASN A 9 15.06 22.79 37.63
CA ASN A 9 13.75 22.21 37.40
C ASN A 9 13.06 22.81 36.16
N VAL A 10 13.21 24.12 35.94
CA VAL A 10 12.69 24.80 34.74
C VAL A 10 13.39 24.30 33.48
N LEU A 11 14.70 24.04 33.55
CA LEU A 11 15.46 23.51 32.42
C LEU A 11 15.05 22.07 32.07
N ILE A 12 14.79 21.24 33.08
CA ILE A 12 14.26 19.88 32.90
C ILE A 12 12.85 19.91 32.30
N LEU A 13 11.99 20.82 32.76
CA LEU A 13 10.65 21.00 32.20
C LEU A 13 10.69 21.50 30.77
N ALA A 14 11.55 22.47 30.45
CA ALA A 14 11.72 22.97 29.09
C ALA A 14 12.27 21.90 28.14
N LEU A 15 13.25 21.10 28.59
CA LEU A 15 13.82 20.02 27.78
C LEU A 15 12.81 18.88 27.57
N SER A 16 12.03 18.54 28.59
CA SER A 16 10.96 17.54 28.49
C SER A 16 9.84 18.02 27.55
N LEU A 17 9.44 19.29 27.66
CA LEU A 17 8.44 19.88 26.79
C LEU A 17 8.93 19.96 25.35
N PHE A 18 10.20 20.33 25.14
CA PHE A 18 10.82 20.34 23.81
C PHE A 18 10.94 18.93 23.23
N GLY A 19 11.30 17.92 24.03
CA GLY A 19 11.33 16.52 23.61
C GLY A 19 9.94 15.99 23.26
N MET A 20 8.92 16.32 24.06
CA MET A 20 7.52 15.99 23.79
C MET A 20 7.00 16.70 22.54
N LEU A 21 7.37 17.97 22.33
CA LEU A 21 7.05 18.73 21.13
C LEU A 21 7.75 18.12 19.90
N MET A 22 9.02 17.75 20.01
CA MET A 22 9.76 17.04 18.95
C MET A 22 9.15 15.68 18.63
N LEU A 23 8.65 14.93 19.63
CA LEU A 23 7.98 13.65 19.41
C LEU A 23 6.61 13.84 18.73
N TYR A 24 5.87 14.87 19.15
CA TYR A 24 4.59 15.23 18.56
C TYR A 24 4.76 15.73 17.12
N VAL A 25 5.76 16.60 16.90
CA VAL A 25 6.20 17.09 15.60
C VAL A 25 6.77 15.96 14.76
N SER A 26 7.49 14.98 15.29
CA SER A 26 7.97 13.81 14.54
C SER A 26 6.81 12.90 14.11
N ASN A 27 5.77 12.78 14.93
CA ASN A 27 4.53 12.05 14.58
C ASN A 27 3.65 12.83 13.58
N LEU A 28 3.71 14.17 13.56
CA LEU A 28 2.95 15.03 12.64
C LEU A 28 3.71 15.36 11.33
N ILE A 29 5.04 15.48 11.41
CA ILE A 29 6.00 15.78 10.32
C ILE A 29 6.67 14.49 9.81
N SER A 30 6.20 13.32 10.25
CA SER A 30 6.28 12.13 9.41
C SER A 30 4.96 11.95 8.66
N PRO A 31 4.66 12.70 7.58
CA PRO A 31 4.14 11.99 6.43
C PRO A 31 5.31 11.13 5.99
N ASN A 32 5.35 9.91 6.50
CA ASN A 32 6.26 8.90 6.03
C ASN A 32 5.96 8.77 4.53
N SER A 33 6.68 9.50 3.69
CA SER A 33 6.82 9.21 2.27
C SER A 33 7.65 7.94 2.08
N SER A 34 7.84 7.15 3.14
CA SER A 34 8.18 5.74 3.09
C SER A 34 7.00 5.01 2.46
N SER A 35 7.04 4.91 1.14
CA SER A 35 6.18 3.98 0.44
C SER A 35 6.51 2.56 0.85
N TYR A 36 5.51 1.77 1.22
CA TYR A 36 5.69 0.36 1.58
C TYR A 36 5.55 -0.52 0.34
N PRO A 37 6.36 -1.57 0.17
CA PRO A 37 6.08 -2.57 -0.86
C PRO A 37 4.74 -3.25 -0.56
N LEU A 38 3.98 -3.57 -1.61
CA LEU A 38 2.76 -4.36 -1.45
C LEU A 38 3.08 -5.80 -1.02
N LEU A 39 4.12 -6.38 -1.62
CA LEU A 39 4.57 -7.74 -1.32
C LEU A 39 5.56 -7.74 -0.16
N PRO A 40 5.59 -8.81 0.66
CA PRO A 40 6.66 -9.04 1.63
C PRO A 40 8.04 -9.07 0.95
N GLU A 41 9.08 -8.73 1.69
CA GLU A 41 10.45 -8.77 1.15
C GLU A 41 10.83 -10.20 0.73
N GLY A 42 11.30 -10.34 -0.52
CA GLY A 42 11.72 -11.62 -1.07
C GLY A 42 10.59 -12.53 -1.56
N ALA A 43 9.32 -12.17 -1.36
CA ALA A 43 8.18 -12.93 -1.88
C ALA A 43 7.99 -12.68 -3.38
N GLY A 44 7.84 -13.75 -4.16
CA GLY A 44 7.40 -13.72 -5.54
C GLY A 44 5.90 -13.93 -5.66
N ILE A 45 5.33 -13.50 -6.77
CA ILE A 45 3.95 -13.85 -7.12
C ILE A 45 3.99 -15.19 -7.85
N GLU A 46 3.15 -16.14 -7.43
CA GLU A 46 2.89 -17.40 -8.12
C GLU A 46 1.68 -17.27 -9.04
N ALA A 47 0.62 -16.67 -8.53
CA ALA A 47 -0.62 -16.43 -9.26
C ALA A 47 -1.30 -15.13 -8.83
N LEU A 48 -2.07 -14.56 -9.75
CA LEU A 48 -2.94 -13.42 -9.52
C LEU A 48 -4.33 -13.75 -10.02
N VAL A 49 -5.34 -13.51 -9.19
CA VAL A 49 -6.75 -13.66 -9.56
C VAL A 49 -7.43 -12.30 -9.41
N MET A 50 -8.00 -11.79 -10.48
CA MET A 50 -8.71 -10.51 -10.51
C MET A 50 -9.96 -10.66 -11.38
N GLN A 51 -11.14 -10.53 -10.78
CA GLN A 51 -12.42 -10.72 -11.48
C GLN A 51 -12.44 -12.06 -12.26
N GLU A 52 -12.52 -12.02 -13.59
CA GLU A 52 -12.51 -13.20 -14.48
C GLU A 52 -11.10 -13.57 -14.99
N LEU A 53 -10.07 -12.78 -14.64
CA LEU A 53 -8.69 -12.99 -15.05
C LEU A 53 -7.91 -13.79 -14.00
N VAL A 54 -7.41 -14.95 -14.41
CA VAL A 54 -6.49 -15.78 -13.63
C VAL A 54 -5.15 -15.78 -14.34
N VAL A 55 -4.12 -15.22 -13.72
CA VAL A 55 -2.74 -15.24 -14.19
C VAL A 55 -1.93 -16.22 -13.34
N ARG A 56 -1.17 -17.12 -13.95
CA ARG A 56 -0.31 -18.09 -13.27
C ARG A 56 1.05 -18.18 -13.93
N ARG A 57 2.06 -18.52 -13.14
CA ARG A 57 3.39 -18.81 -13.67
C ARG A 57 3.47 -20.25 -14.17
N ASP A 58 3.80 -20.45 -15.44
CA ASP A 58 4.01 -21.76 -16.06
C ASP A 58 5.30 -21.76 -16.87
N GLY A 59 6.24 -22.64 -16.54
CA GLY A 59 7.52 -22.78 -17.25
C GLY A 59 8.37 -21.50 -17.31
N GLY A 60 8.23 -20.59 -16.35
CA GLY A 60 8.94 -19.31 -16.31
C GLY A 60 8.23 -18.15 -17.03
N HIS A 61 7.12 -18.42 -17.72
CA HIS A 61 6.29 -17.44 -18.38
C HIS A 61 4.98 -17.22 -17.63
N TRP A 62 4.36 -16.06 -17.83
CA TRP A 62 3.02 -15.79 -17.33
C TRP A 62 1.99 -16.28 -18.33
N ARG A 63 0.99 -17.03 -17.86
CA ARG A 63 -0.17 -17.42 -18.66
C ARG A 63 -1.43 -16.93 -17.98
N SER A 64 -2.42 -16.57 -18.78
CA SER A 64 -3.70 -16.09 -18.29
C SER A 64 -4.88 -16.85 -18.86
N VAL A 65 -5.95 -16.87 -18.09
CA VAL A 65 -7.29 -17.28 -18.51
C VAL A 65 -8.24 -16.15 -18.13
N PRO A 66 -8.94 -15.48 -19.07
CA PRO A 66 -8.82 -15.64 -20.53
C PRO A 66 -7.43 -15.25 -21.04
N ALA A 67 -7.10 -15.68 -22.27
CA ALA A 67 -5.79 -15.43 -22.84
C ALA A 67 -5.57 -13.94 -23.13
N VAL A 68 -4.51 -13.38 -22.55
CA VAL A 68 -4.03 -12.01 -22.76
C VAL A 68 -2.65 -12.06 -23.39
N ASP A 69 -2.27 -11.03 -24.13
CA ASP A 69 -0.95 -10.88 -24.72
C ASP A 69 0.18 -10.95 -23.67
N ASP A 70 1.25 -11.66 -24.01
CA ASP A 70 2.38 -11.93 -23.10
C ASP A 70 3.07 -10.63 -22.63
N ALA A 71 3.19 -9.62 -23.49
CA ALA A 71 3.83 -8.35 -23.09
C ALA A 71 2.94 -7.59 -22.09
N GLN A 72 1.62 -7.64 -22.27
CA GLN A 72 0.67 -7.07 -21.33
C GLN A 72 0.70 -7.80 -19.98
N LEU A 73 0.78 -9.13 -19.98
CA LEU A 73 0.91 -9.92 -18.74
C LEU A 73 2.22 -9.62 -18.01
N GLN A 74 3.34 -9.57 -18.72
CA GLN A 74 4.62 -9.23 -18.11
C GLN A 74 4.59 -7.82 -17.50
N ALA A 75 4.02 -6.85 -18.21
CA ALA A 75 3.83 -5.50 -17.67
C ALA A 75 2.95 -5.54 -16.43
N LEU A 76 1.77 -6.15 -16.48
CA LEU A 76 0.85 -6.26 -15.35
C LEU A 76 1.54 -6.86 -14.11
N MET A 77 2.24 -7.97 -14.26
CA MET A 77 2.90 -8.64 -13.14
C MET A 77 4.08 -7.83 -12.59
N ALA A 78 4.82 -7.11 -13.45
CA ALA A 78 5.85 -6.17 -13.00
C ALA A 78 5.25 -5.03 -12.15
N HIS A 79 4.09 -4.48 -12.56
CA HIS A 79 3.41 -3.43 -11.81
C HIS A 79 2.99 -3.90 -10.41
N TRP A 80 2.48 -5.12 -10.29
CA TRP A 80 2.11 -5.70 -9.01
C TRP A 80 3.32 -5.94 -8.10
N ARG A 81 4.42 -6.42 -8.67
CA ARG A 81 5.68 -6.64 -7.92
C ARG A 81 6.31 -5.33 -7.44
N GLU A 82 6.21 -4.28 -8.24
CA GLU A 82 6.82 -2.98 -7.97
C GLU A 82 5.84 -2.00 -7.30
N ALA A 83 4.63 -2.47 -6.98
CA ALA A 83 3.60 -1.67 -6.35
C ALA A 83 4.08 -1.11 -4.99
N ARG A 84 3.91 0.20 -4.86
CA ARG A 84 4.28 0.98 -3.68
C ARG A 84 3.03 1.61 -3.07
N LEU A 85 2.88 1.45 -1.77
CA LEU A 85 1.71 1.85 -1.00
C LEU A 85 2.05 3.05 -0.12
N LEU A 86 1.21 4.08 -0.20
CA LEU A 86 1.24 5.21 0.74
C LEU A 86 0.11 5.06 1.74
N PRO A 87 0.36 5.09 3.06
CA PRO A 87 -0.71 5.05 4.05
C PRO A 87 -1.55 6.34 3.95
N VAL A 88 -2.86 6.18 4.00
CA VAL A 88 -3.81 7.29 4.02
C VAL A 88 -4.84 7.10 5.13
N ALA A 89 -5.44 8.19 5.59
CA ALA A 89 -6.58 8.12 6.48
C ALA A 89 -7.76 7.42 5.79
N GLU A 90 -8.67 6.87 6.59
CA GLU A 90 -9.91 6.31 6.07
C GLU A 90 -10.70 7.39 5.29
N PRO A 91 -11.04 7.14 4.02
CA PRO A 91 -11.81 8.07 3.23
C PRO A 91 -13.24 8.24 3.77
N VAL A 92 -13.72 9.48 3.78
CA VAL A 92 -15.09 9.84 4.19
C VAL A 92 -15.74 10.63 3.03
N PRO A 93 -16.85 10.14 2.44
CA PRO A 93 -17.51 8.87 2.72
C PRO A 93 -16.68 7.65 2.29
N ALA A 94 -16.94 6.49 2.90
CA ALA A 94 -16.28 5.25 2.53
C ALA A 94 -16.60 4.91 1.06
N PRO A 95 -15.59 4.63 0.22
CA PRO A 95 -15.81 4.28 -1.17
C PRO A 95 -16.51 2.92 -1.26
N MET A 96 -17.39 2.81 -2.25
CA MET A 96 -18.15 1.59 -2.53
C MET A 96 -17.57 0.90 -3.77
N GLN A 97 -17.94 -0.37 -3.98
CA GLN A 97 -17.59 -1.18 -5.16
C GLN A 97 -16.09 -1.40 -5.35
N PRO A 98 -15.43 -2.16 -4.44
CA PRO A 98 -14.05 -2.55 -4.66
C PRO A 98 -13.93 -3.60 -5.77
N VAL A 99 -12.83 -3.55 -6.51
CA VAL A 99 -12.32 -4.67 -7.31
C VAL A 99 -11.42 -5.50 -6.41
N GLN A 100 -11.76 -6.78 -6.22
CA GLN A 100 -10.94 -7.70 -5.46
C GLN A 100 -9.84 -8.31 -6.33
N VAL A 101 -8.62 -8.33 -5.82
CA VAL A 101 -7.47 -9.02 -6.41
C VAL A 101 -6.82 -9.90 -5.35
N ASP A 102 -6.69 -11.18 -5.65
CA ASP A 102 -6.02 -12.15 -4.79
C ASP A 102 -4.64 -12.48 -5.35
N LEU A 103 -3.60 -12.22 -4.56
CA LEU A 103 -2.21 -12.50 -4.90
C LEU A 103 -1.74 -13.74 -4.14
N TYR A 104 -1.45 -14.82 -4.87
CA TYR A 104 -0.86 -16.02 -4.32
C TYR A 104 0.66 -15.91 -4.42
N LEU A 105 1.34 -16.14 -3.30
CA LEU A 105 2.79 -15.99 -3.17
C LEU A 105 3.49 -17.34 -3.31
N ASP A 106 4.72 -17.32 -3.84
CA ASP A 106 5.52 -18.53 -4.07
C ASP A 106 6.17 -19.11 -2.80
N ASP A 107 6.04 -18.43 -1.66
CA ASP A 107 6.55 -18.85 -0.35
C ASP A 107 5.58 -19.75 0.42
N GLY A 108 4.40 -20.05 -0.16
CA GLY A 108 3.36 -20.89 0.45
C GLY A 108 2.57 -20.19 1.56
N SER A 109 2.72 -18.87 1.73
CA SER A 109 1.90 -18.08 2.64
C SER A 109 0.45 -17.93 2.16
N ALA A 110 -0.42 -17.44 3.06
CA ALA A 110 -1.80 -17.15 2.69
C ALA A 110 -1.87 -16.04 1.63
N PRO A 111 -2.84 -16.10 0.70
CA PRO A 111 -2.94 -15.10 -0.35
C PRO A 111 -3.19 -13.70 0.23
N ILE A 112 -2.60 -12.70 -0.42
CA ILE A 112 -2.84 -11.30 -0.11
C ILE A 112 -4.06 -10.85 -0.92
N THR A 113 -5.19 -10.66 -0.25
CA THR A 113 -6.39 -10.09 -0.86
C THR A 113 -6.37 -8.56 -0.80
N VAL A 114 -6.36 -7.93 -1.96
CA VAL A 114 -6.35 -6.48 -2.15
C VAL A 114 -7.72 -6.03 -2.66
N LEU A 115 -8.36 -5.11 -1.94
CA LEU A 115 -9.58 -4.44 -2.35
C LEU A 115 -9.20 -3.09 -2.96
N ILE A 116 -9.32 -2.95 -4.27
CA ILE A 116 -8.97 -1.73 -4.99
C ILE A 116 -10.22 -0.90 -5.23
N TYR A 117 -10.13 0.42 -5.03
CA TYR A 117 -11.19 1.39 -5.32
C TYR A 117 -10.71 2.32 -6.44
N PRO A 118 -10.87 1.92 -7.71
CA PRO A 118 -10.27 2.57 -8.88
C PRO A 118 -10.54 4.07 -8.95
N ARG A 119 -11.80 4.46 -8.69
CA ARG A 119 -12.28 5.85 -8.77
C ARG A 119 -11.46 6.83 -7.94
N TYR A 120 -10.89 6.36 -6.83
CA TYR A 120 -10.15 7.19 -5.89
C TYR A 120 -8.66 6.82 -5.80
N GLY A 121 -8.24 5.75 -6.49
CA GLY A 121 -6.89 5.19 -6.38
C GLY A 121 -6.56 4.67 -4.97
N TYR A 122 -7.58 4.35 -4.17
CA TYR A 122 -7.41 3.77 -2.85
C TYR A 122 -7.38 2.25 -2.91
N LEU A 123 -6.75 1.64 -1.92
CA LEU A 123 -6.79 0.22 -1.72
C LEU A 123 -6.81 -0.13 -0.23
N LYS A 124 -7.33 -1.32 0.06
CA LYS A 124 -7.38 -1.89 1.39
C LYS A 124 -6.96 -3.35 1.33
N LEU A 125 -6.08 -3.76 2.22
CA LEU A 125 -5.72 -5.17 2.36
C LEU A 125 -6.73 -5.84 3.28
N LEU A 126 -7.25 -7.00 2.87
CA LEU A 126 -8.24 -7.72 3.65
C LEU A 126 -7.64 -8.11 5.02
N GLY A 127 -8.41 -7.89 6.09
CA GLY A 127 -7.94 -8.14 7.46
C GLY A 127 -7.10 -7.01 8.07
N GLN A 128 -6.78 -5.94 7.32
CA GLN A 128 -6.07 -4.78 7.84
C GLN A 128 -6.98 -3.55 7.99
N PRO A 129 -6.84 -2.75 9.06
CA PRO A 129 -7.60 -1.52 9.24
C PRO A 129 -7.05 -0.35 8.40
N GLN A 130 -5.77 -0.40 8.01
CA GLN A 130 -5.09 0.68 7.29
C GLN A 130 -5.59 0.81 5.86
N TRP A 131 -5.84 2.06 5.44
CA TRP A 131 -6.10 2.42 4.06
C TRP A 131 -4.82 2.85 3.35
N TRP A 132 -4.73 2.54 2.07
CA TRP A 132 -3.54 2.79 1.27
C TRP A 132 -3.92 3.49 -0.03
N LYS A 133 -2.95 4.21 -0.60
CA LYS A 133 -3.02 4.77 -1.94
C LYS A 133 -1.89 4.18 -2.78
N LEU A 134 -2.21 3.73 -3.99
CA LEU A 134 -1.21 3.22 -4.91
C LEU A 134 -0.38 4.40 -5.47
N LEU A 135 0.95 4.30 -5.37
CA LEU A 135 1.87 5.33 -5.85
C LEU A 135 2.33 5.13 -7.29
N SER A 136 2.10 3.97 -7.91
CA SER A 136 2.51 3.78 -9.30
C SER A 136 1.64 4.60 -10.24
N ALA A 137 2.26 5.57 -10.92
CA ALA A 137 1.60 6.46 -11.88
C ALA A 137 0.90 5.71 -13.04
N GLU A 138 1.29 4.46 -13.28
CA GLU A 138 0.78 3.58 -14.34
C GLU A 138 -0.27 2.58 -13.82
N GLY A 139 -0.19 2.14 -12.56
CA GLY A 139 -1.21 1.29 -11.94
C GLY A 139 -2.57 1.99 -11.83
N ALA A 140 -2.57 3.30 -11.58
CA ALA A 140 -3.78 4.11 -11.64
C ALA A 140 -4.42 4.17 -13.05
N GLN A 141 -3.63 3.99 -14.12
CA GLN A 141 -4.15 3.97 -15.50
C GLN A 141 -4.75 2.62 -15.87
N LEU A 142 -4.20 1.51 -15.38
CA LEU A 142 -4.81 0.18 -15.50
C LEU A 142 -6.18 0.13 -14.82
N LEU A 143 -6.30 0.75 -13.64
CA LEU A 143 -7.56 0.84 -12.88
C LEU A 143 -8.60 1.77 -13.55
N ASN A 144 -8.15 2.83 -14.23
CA ASN A 144 -9.06 3.78 -14.88
C ASN A 144 -9.50 3.36 -16.30
N ARG A 145 -8.85 2.38 -16.92
CA ARG A 145 -9.23 1.93 -18.27
C ARG A 145 -10.56 1.18 -18.28
N GLU A 146 -10.87 0.43 -17.21
CA GLU A 146 -12.18 -0.26 -17.08
C GLU A 146 -13.35 0.70 -16.80
N GLY A 147 -13.07 1.96 -16.41
CA GLY A 147 -14.12 2.96 -16.16
C GLY A 147 -14.53 3.79 -17.39
N LYS A 148 -13.89 3.58 -18.55
CA LYS A 148 -14.19 4.34 -19.78
C LYS A 148 -15.08 3.60 -20.78
N ASP A 149 -15.30 2.31 -20.57
CA ASP A 149 -16.11 1.46 -21.45
C ASP A 149 -17.43 1.01 -20.81
N ALA A 150 -17.88 1.69 -19.75
CA ALA A 150 -19.17 1.48 -19.08
C ALA A 150 -20.12 2.68 -19.28
#